data_AF-A0A7C4ZUP8-F1
#
_entry.id   AF-A0A7C4ZUP8-F1
#
_cell.length_a   1.000
_cell.length_b   1.000
_cell.length_c   1.000
_cell.angle_alpha   90.00
_cell.angle_beta   90.00
_cell.angle_gamma   90.00
#
_symmetry.space_group_name_H-M   'P 1'
#
loop_
_entity.id
_entity.type
_entity.pdbx_description
1 polymer ?
#
loop_
_entity_poly.entity_id
_entity_poly.type
_entity_poly.pdbx_seq_one_letter_code
_entity_poly.pdbx_strand_id
1 'polypeptide(L)'
;MNRRYSIEVKSGSKMVEVEFGPSISFDMVEEVLNQLRKYIAEDYRIKLIGYISREYNYLKAFTLALSLFGKEDRVIFENKAKFNKAERRLKKRQMQELRSKGYNAKQMSEELGVPLKTIYRWLKEG
;
A
#
# COMPACT_ATOMS: atom_id res chain seq x y z
N MET A 1 19.53 15.36 -4.76
CA MET A 1 18.39 14.80 -5.50
C MET A 1 17.55 13.95 -4.55
N ASN A 2 16.39 14.43 -4.13
CA ASN A 2 15.50 13.71 -3.22
C ASN A 2 14.76 12.65 -4.04
N ARG A 3 15.29 11.42 -4.12
CA ARG A 3 14.68 10.36 -4.93
C ARG A 3 13.31 10.04 -4.35
N ARG A 4 12.25 10.21 -5.15
CA ARG A 4 10.84 10.02 -4.74
C ARG A 4 10.47 8.54 -4.59
N TYR A 5 11.37 7.65 -5.01
CA TYR A 5 11.27 6.20 -4.87
C TYR A 5 12.68 5.57 -4.79
N SER A 6 12.77 4.36 -4.27
CA SER A 6 13.96 3.49 -4.34
C SER A 6 13.67 2.26 -5.19
N ILE A 7 14.72 1.70 -5.81
CA ILE A 7 14.65 0.45 -6.59
C ILE A 7 15.65 -0.52 -5.98
N GLU A 8 15.19 -1.73 -5.70
CA GLU A 8 16.02 -2.86 -5.25
C GLU A 8 15.82 -4.04 -6.19
N VAL A 9 16.90 -4.62 -6.71
CA VAL A 9 16.85 -5.77 -7.62
C VAL A 9 17.28 -7.02 -6.86
N LYS A 10 16.34 -7.96 -6.70
CA LYS A 10 16.54 -9.27 -6.08
C LYS A 10 16.70 -10.33 -7.17
N SER A 11 17.92 -10.45 -7.70
CA SER A 11 18.22 -11.35 -8.82
C SER A 11 17.91 -12.82 -8.52
N GLY A 12 18.11 -13.27 -7.28
CA GLY A 12 17.86 -14.67 -6.89
C GLY A 12 16.39 -15.09 -6.98
N SER A 13 15.45 -14.16 -6.84
CA SER A 13 14.01 -14.41 -6.93
C SER A 13 13.37 -13.82 -8.19
N LYS A 14 14.17 -13.31 -9.13
CA LYS A 14 13.71 -12.52 -10.29
C LYS A 14 12.67 -11.47 -9.89
N MET A 15 12.95 -10.71 -8.84
CA MET A 15 12.03 -9.69 -8.33
C MET A 15 12.71 -8.32 -8.31
N VAL A 16 12.01 -7.28 -8.74
CA VAL A 16 12.41 -5.89 -8.56
C VAL A 16 11.40 -5.24 -7.62
N GLU A 17 11.87 -4.72 -6.50
CA GLU A 17 11.05 -3.96 -5.56
C GLU A 17 11.25 -2.48 -5.79
N VAL A 18 10.14 -1.75 -5.92
CA VAL A 18 10.13 -0.29 -6.01
C VAL A 18 9.35 0.24 -4.84
N GLU A 19 10.03 0.96 -3.96
CA GLU A 19 9.40 1.57 -2.80
C GLU A 19 9.20 3.06 -3.06
N PHE A 20 7.94 3.47 -3.17
CA PHE A 20 7.57 4.86 -3.34
C PHE A 20 7.49 5.59 -2.00
N GLY A 21 7.73 6.91 -2.07
CA GLY A 21 7.47 7.84 -1.00
C GLY A 21 5.96 8.03 -0.69
N PRO A 22 5.61 9.06 0.10
CA PRO A 22 4.24 9.28 0.60
C PRO A 22 3.21 9.58 -0.49
N SER A 23 3.65 10.11 -1.64
CA SER A 23 2.80 10.51 -2.75
C SER A 23 3.22 9.77 -4.01
N ILE A 24 2.23 9.25 -4.74
CA ILE A 24 2.42 8.46 -5.96
C ILE A 24 1.51 9.06 -7.03
N SER A 25 2.09 9.42 -8.17
CA SER A 25 1.37 9.86 -9.36
C SER A 25 1.48 8.82 -10.48
N PHE A 26 0.61 8.92 -11.48
CA PHE A 26 0.67 8.08 -12.68
C PHE A 26 2.02 8.25 -13.40
N ASP A 27 2.43 9.49 -13.67
CA ASP A 27 3.69 9.79 -14.37
C ASP A 27 4.89 9.13 -13.69
N MET A 28 4.88 9.07 -12.36
CA MET A 28 5.94 8.42 -11.59
C MET A 28 5.92 6.90 -11.77
N VAL A 29 4.75 6.28 -11.80
CA VAL A 29 4.61 4.84 -12.06
C VAL A 29 5.03 4.52 -13.49
N GLU A 30 4.62 5.34 -14.46
CA GLU A 30 5.01 5.20 -15.87
C GLU A 30 6.52 5.32 -16.04
N GLU A 31 7.14 6.35 -15.45
CA GLU A 31 8.60 6.56 -15.47
C GLU A 31 9.33 5.32 -14.94
N VAL A 32 8.91 4.81 -13.77
CA VAL A 32 9.49 3.61 -13.16
C VAL A 32 9.33 2.39 -14.06
N LEU A 33 8.13 2.14 -14.59
CA LEU A 33 7.89 0.98 -15.44
C LEU A 33 8.71 1.04 -16.74
N ASN A 34 8.87 2.23 -17.32
CA ASN A 34 9.74 2.44 -18.47
C ASN A 34 11.22 2.17 -18.15
N GLN A 35 11.70 2.61 -16.98
CA GLN A 35 13.06 2.28 -16.50
C GLN A 35 13.26 0.77 -16.32
N LEU A 36 12.21 0.05 -15.92
CA LEU A 36 12.25 -1.38 -15.64
C LEU A 36 11.90 -2.28 -16.84
N ARG A 37 11.72 -1.70 -18.03
CA ARG A 37 11.34 -2.44 -19.26
C ARG A 37 12.22 -3.66 -19.51
N LYS A 38 13.54 -3.55 -19.31
CA LYS A 38 14.48 -4.67 -19.49
C LYS A 38 14.18 -5.84 -18.54
N TYR A 39 13.93 -5.55 -17.27
CA TYR A 39 13.60 -6.58 -16.28
C TYR A 39 12.26 -7.27 -16.60
N ILE A 40 11.27 -6.50 -17.06
CA ILE A 40 9.97 -7.07 -17.50
C ILE A 40 10.19 -8.03 -18.68
N ALA A 41 11.02 -7.66 -19.65
CA ALA A 41 11.35 -8.52 -20.79
C ALA A 41 12.12 -9.79 -20.39
N GLU A 42 12.96 -9.70 -19.35
CA GLU A 42 13.71 -10.83 -18.77
C GLU A 42 12.90 -11.67 -17.76
N ASP A 43 11.58 -11.46 -17.73
CA ASP A 43 10.63 -12.22 -16.95
C ASP A 43 10.73 -11.99 -15.44
N TYR A 44 11.21 -10.81 -15.01
CA TYR A 44 11.14 -10.40 -13.60
C TYR A 44 9.72 -10.03 -13.19
N ARG A 45 9.44 -10.19 -11.89
CA ARG A 45 8.26 -9.62 -11.23
C ARG A 45 8.60 -8.27 -10.65
N ILE A 46 7.77 -7.27 -10.92
CA ILE A 46 7.93 -5.91 -10.42
C ILE A 46 6.96 -5.70 -9.28
N LYS A 47 7.45 -5.37 -8.09
CA LYS A 47 6.67 -5.14 -6.90
C LYS A 47 6.69 -3.65 -6.56
N LEU A 48 5.57 -2.99 -6.72
CA LEU A 48 5.37 -1.57 -6.50
C LEU A 48 4.77 -1.37 -5.10
N ILE A 49 5.56 -0.81 -4.18
CA ILE A 49 5.23 -0.69 -2.74
C ILE A 49 5.02 0.79 -2.39
N GLY A 50 3.87 1.13 -1.81
CA GLY A 50 3.65 2.51 -1.35
C GLY A 50 2.25 2.78 -0.82
N TYR A 51 1.88 4.05 -0.66
CA TYR A 51 0.52 4.44 -0.27
C TYR A 51 -0.43 4.45 -1.48
N ILE A 52 -0.65 3.27 -2.05
CA ILE A 52 -1.38 3.09 -3.30
C ILE A 52 -2.88 2.96 -3.03
N SER A 53 -3.66 3.99 -3.35
CA SER A 53 -5.11 3.86 -3.29
C SER A 53 -5.57 2.89 -4.39
N ARG A 54 -6.20 1.76 -4.04
CA ARG A 54 -6.75 0.80 -5.02
C ARG A 54 -7.88 1.38 -5.89
N GLU A 55 -8.29 2.62 -5.62
CA GLU A 55 -9.36 3.32 -6.34
C GLU A 55 -8.90 3.96 -7.65
N TYR A 56 -7.59 3.97 -7.93
CA TYR A 56 -7.10 4.49 -9.20
C TYR A 56 -7.57 3.62 -10.38
N ASN A 57 -8.50 4.15 -11.19
CA ASN A 57 -9.03 3.46 -12.38
C ASN A 57 -7.92 3.01 -13.34
N TYR A 58 -6.81 3.75 -13.41
CA TYR A 58 -5.67 3.37 -14.25
C TYR A 58 -4.98 2.09 -13.76
N LEU A 59 -4.86 1.86 -12.44
CA LEU A 59 -4.28 0.62 -11.91
C LEU A 59 -5.15 -0.57 -12.26
N LYS A 60 -6.48 -0.41 -12.15
CA LYS A 60 -7.44 -1.42 -12.58
C LYS A 60 -7.32 -1.72 -14.08
N ALA A 61 -7.25 -0.68 -14.91
CA ALA A 61 -7.09 -0.82 -16.35
C ALA A 61 -5.76 -1.50 -16.72
N PHE A 62 -4.68 -1.14 -16.03
CA PHE A 62 -3.36 -1.74 -16.25
C PHE A 62 -3.32 -3.21 -15.82
N THR A 63 -3.84 -3.55 -14.63
CA THR A 63 -3.96 -4.95 -14.20
C THR A 63 -4.84 -5.77 -15.15
N LEU A 64 -5.95 -5.20 -15.63
CA LEU A 64 -6.80 -5.83 -16.65
C LEU A 64 -6.04 -6.05 -17.96
N ALA A 65 -5.27 -5.07 -18.43
CA ALA A 65 -4.45 -5.23 -19.63
C ALA A 65 -3.45 -6.39 -19.46
N LEU A 66 -2.77 -6.48 -18.32
CA LEU A 66 -1.86 -7.59 -18.03
C LEU A 66 -2.57 -8.94 -17.97
N SER A 67 -3.77 -9.02 -17.39
CA SER A 67 -4.54 -10.27 -17.31
C SER A 67 -4.95 -10.78 -18.70
N LEU A 68 -5.31 -9.88 -19.62
CA LEU A 68 -5.65 -10.24 -21.00
C LEU A 68 -4.52 -10.97 -21.75
N PHE A 69 -3.27 -10.78 -21.33
CA PHE A 69 -2.09 -11.45 -21.90
C PHE A 69 -1.52 -12.56 -20.98
N GLY A 70 -2.23 -12.95 -19.91
CA GLY A 70 -1.75 -13.95 -18.95
C GLY A 70 -0.51 -13.49 -18.17
N LYS A 71 -0.36 -12.18 -17.96
CA LYS A 71 0.80 -11.54 -17.30
C LYS A 71 0.41 -10.84 -15.99
N GLU A 72 -0.70 -11.23 -15.39
CA GLU A 72 -1.28 -10.56 -14.22
C GLU A 72 -0.34 -10.56 -12.99
N ASP A 73 0.51 -11.57 -12.83
CA ASP A 73 1.50 -11.64 -11.74
C ASP A 73 2.81 -10.87 -12.00
N ARG A 74 2.92 -10.16 -13.13
CA ARG A 74 4.16 -9.45 -13.48
C ARG A 74 4.35 -8.16 -12.73
N VAL A 75 3.25 -7.49 -12.36
CA VAL A 75 3.29 -6.25 -11.60
C VAL A 75 2.39 -6.37 -10.38
N ILE A 76 3.00 -6.37 -9.21
CA ILE A 76 2.34 -6.54 -7.92
C ILE A 76 2.27 -5.20 -7.22
N PHE A 77 1.07 -4.78 -6.82
CA PHE A 77 0.87 -3.55 -6.06
C PHE A 77 0.69 -3.87 -4.58
N GLU A 78 1.61 -3.38 -3.74
CA GLU A 78 1.53 -3.51 -2.29
C GLU A 78 1.26 -2.15 -1.63
N ASN A 79 0.16 -2.08 -0.87
CA ASN A 79 -0.19 -0.87 -0.14
C ASN A 79 0.40 -0.91 1.28
N LYS A 80 1.19 0.09 1.64
CA LYS A 80 1.73 0.30 3.00
C LYS A 80 0.63 0.56 4.03
N ALA A 81 -0.53 1.08 3.62
CA ALA A 81 -1.64 1.32 4.52
C ALA A 81 -2.34 0.00 4.89
N LYS A 82 -2.17 -0.43 6.15
CA LYS A 82 -2.85 -1.60 6.72
C LYS A 82 -4.38 -1.52 6.66
N PHE A 83 -4.93 -0.30 6.71
CA PHE A 83 -6.37 -0.04 6.70
C PHE A 83 -6.71 1.02 5.66
N ASN A 84 -7.75 0.81 4.87
CA ASN A 84 -8.29 1.80 3.95
C ASN A 84 -9.08 2.92 4.72
N LYS A 85 -9.51 3.98 4.02
CA LYS A 85 -10.20 5.12 4.66
C LYS A 85 -11.51 4.71 5.33
N ALA A 86 -12.27 3.79 4.72
CA ALA A 86 -13.53 3.31 5.27
C ALA A 86 -13.32 2.47 6.54
N GLU A 87 -12.37 1.53 6.50
CA GLU A 87 -11.98 0.71 7.65
C GLU A 87 -11.46 1.57 8.81
N ARG A 88 -10.64 2.59 8.53
CA ARG A 88 -10.19 3.53 9.57
C ARG A 88 -11.35 4.25 10.24
N ARG A 89 -12.35 4.69 9.48
CA ARG A 89 -13.57 5.31 10.04
C ARG A 89 -14.37 4.34 10.89
N LEU A 90 -14.56 3.11 10.41
CA LEU A 90 -15.26 2.05 11.16
C LEU A 90 -14.54 1.74 12.47
N LYS A 91 -13.24 1.48 12.43
CA LYS A 91 -12.43 1.19 13.61
C LYS A 91 -12.39 2.36 14.60
N LYS A 92 -12.39 3.61 14.12
CA LYS A 92 -12.50 4.79 15.00
C LYS A 92 -13.85 4.84 15.73
N ARG A 93 -14.96 4.47 15.08
CA ARG A 93 -16.28 4.36 15.76
C ARG A 93 -16.27 3.23 16.80
N GLN A 94 -15.83 2.05 16.42
CA GLN A 94 -15.71 0.90 17.33
C GLN A 94 -14.82 1.22 18.55
N MET A 95 -13.73 1.97 18.34
CA MET A 95 -12.89 2.46 19.43
C MET A 95 -13.67 3.34 20.42
N GLN A 96 -14.51 4.26 19.93
CA GLN A 96 -15.33 5.10 20.82
C GLN A 96 -16.37 4.27 21.61
N GLU A 97 -16.95 3.23 20.99
CA GLU A 97 -17.86 2.31 21.68
C GLU A 97 -17.14 1.48 22.77
N LEU A 98 -15.89 1.06 22.53
CA LEU A 98 -15.08 0.38 23.53
C LEU A 98 -14.68 1.32 24.66
N ARG A 99 -14.33 2.57 24.34
CA ARG A 99 -14.05 3.62 25.33
C ARG A 99 -15.26 3.84 26.24
N SER A 100 -16.47 3.95 25.69
CA SER A 100 -17.69 4.13 26.51
C SER A 100 -18.00 2.92 27.40
N LYS A 101 -17.49 1.73 27.05
CA LYS A 101 -17.56 0.51 27.87
C LYS A 101 -16.44 0.41 28.92
N GLY A 102 -15.57 1.41 29.03
CA GLY A 102 -14.49 1.46 30.03
C GLY A 102 -13.19 0.77 29.63
N TYR A 103 -13.02 0.39 28.36
CA TYR A 103 -11.78 -0.24 27.89
C TYR A 103 -10.63 0.76 27.89
N ASN A 104 -9.44 0.30 28.30
CA ASN A 104 -8.22 1.12 28.23
C ASN A 104 -7.59 1.07 26.83
N ALA A 105 -6.63 1.97 26.57
CA ALA A 105 -6.00 2.12 25.26
C ALA A 105 -5.30 0.83 24.76
N LYS A 106 -4.72 0.04 25.67
CA LYS A 106 -4.07 -1.23 25.32
C LYS A 106 -5.09 -2.27 24.88
N GLN A 107 -6.17 -2.44 25.63
CA GLN A 107 -7.26 -3.36 25.29
C GLN A 107 -7.91 -2.97 23.95
N MET A 108 -8.15 -1.68 23.71
CA MET A 108 -8.68 -1.21 22.41
C MET A 108 -7.72 -1.47 21.24
N SER A 109 -6.41 -1.36 21.48
CA SER A 109 -5.37 -1.64 20.47
C SER A 109 -5.39 -3.12 20.06
N GLU A 110 -5.45 -4.01 21.04
CA GLU A 110 -5.49 -5.46 20.85
C GLU A 110 -6.78 -5.88 20.14
N GLU A 111 -7.93 -5.46 20.65
CA GLU A 111 -9.26 -5.81 20.12
C GLU A 111 -9.44 -5.36 18.65
N LEU A 112 -8.97 -4.15 18.32
CA LEU A 112 -9.15 -3.59 16.98
C LEU A 112 -8.00 -3.95 16.03
N GLY A 113 -6.91 -4.55 16.50
CA GLY A 113 -5.69 -4.79 15.73
C GLY A 113 -5.03 -3.50 15.20
N VAL A 114 -5.31 -2.38 15.86
CA VAL A 114 -4.82 -1.03 15.52
C VAL A 114 -3.62 -0.70 16.40
N PRO A 115 -2.52 -0.13 15.86
CA PRO A 115 -1.37 0.21 16.69
C PRO A 115 -1.72 1.18 17.83
N LEU A 116 -1.17 0.94 19.02
CA LEU A 116 -1.45 1.73 20.23
C LEU A 116 -1.27 3.25 20.03
N LYS A 117 -0.23 3.66 19.31
CA LYS A 117 -0.01 5.08 18.94
C LYS A 117 -1.19 5.71 18.19
N THR A 118 -1.89 4.91 17.39
CA THR A 118 -3.06 5.35 16.61
C THR A 118 -4.28 5.49 17.51
N ILE A 119 -4.45 4.60 18.49
CA ILE A 119 -5.51 4.72 19.51
C ILE A 119 -5.35 6.01 20.29
N TYR A 120 -4.16 6.28 20.83
CA TYR A 120 -3.90 7.54 21.56
C TYR A 120 -4.14 8.78 20.70
N ARG A 121 -3.73 8.75 19.43
CA ARG A 121 -4.02 9.85 18.50
C ARG A 121 -5.53 10.06 18.34
N TRP A 122 -6.31 8.99 18.13
CA TRP A 122 -7.76 9.12 17.99
C TRP A 122 -8.46 9.58 19.25
N LEU A 123 -7.96 9.20 20.44
CA LEU A 123 -8.46 9.68 21.73
C LEU A 123 -8.19 11.17 21.95
N LYS A 124 -7.12 11.72 21.38
CA LYS A 124 -6.82 13.16 21.43
C LYS A 124 -7.70 13.99 20.48
N GLU A 125 -8.16 13.37 19.39
CA GLU A 125 -8.98 14.02 18.36
C GLU A 125 -10.49 14.07 18.68
N GLY A 126 -10.96 13.36 19.72
CA GLY A 126 -12.38 13.23 20.03
C GLY A 126 -12.67 13.37 21.51
#